data_AF-D0NHE4-F1
#
_entry.id   AF-D0NHE4-F1
#
_cell.length_a   1.000
_cell.length_b   1.000
_cell.length_c   1.000
_cell.angle_alpha   90.00
_cell.angle_beta   90.00
_cell.angle_gamma   90.00
#
_symmetry.space_group_name_H-M   'P 1'
#
loop_
_entity.id
_entity.type
_entity.pdbx_description
1 polymer ?
#
loop_
_entity_poly.entity_id
_entity_poly.type
_entity_poly.pdbx_seq_one_letter_code
_entity_poly.pdbx_strand_id
1 'polypeptide(L)'
;MGQASSTSSTASTAPATASEPVPENSVLEVELEIVSAKDIAAGDFFSARAAAKGHVASSDAYALIEVAGQKVAWTRPIFSTLEPVWNEKLYFKNVKPDTICKLYLLDKDFEDDDALGQTQFTAANTAGVETTFELPITREDKPAGTIVVKVKSRPTPVIGTGQLQQVGPVHYSVHSSYINGFITDTTTDEDKRESFAYHVQLHDIPAFLAQDNDWNHNHQSVVKIFSPDHPEAPVLRRAIKTEHGIVYKHDADTVYGEFNGPADFFNLLHDGKRLDKPVLFTYAIIETGWYFSETGAAFFKDILSKHMLHSSAQFNVKYAGEFHIEKEESGEFKLFIDNNSGTYAPPKEELPQLKALLETNFPGIAVEALDRSSPELKEKRKEIVDAWAA
;
A
#
# COMPACT_ATOMS: atom_id res chain seq x y z
N MET A 1 47.78 -6.18 -44.17
CA MET A 1 47.53 -6.69 -42.80
C MET A 1 46.70 -5.63 -42.10
N GLY A 2 45.40 -5.91 -41.97
CA GLY A 2 44.37 -4.91 -41.69
C GLY A 2 44.34 -4.44 -40.24
N GLN A 3 44.05 -3.14 -40.09
CA GLN A 3 43.81 -2.44 -38.85
C GLN A 3 42.52 -2.95 -38.18
N ALA A 4 42.59 -3.19 -36.86
CA ALA A 4 41.42 -3.44 -36.03
C ALA A 4 40.99 -2.12 -35.37
N SER A 5 39.81 -1.64 -35.75
CA SER A 5 39.13 -0.53 -35.09
C SER A 5 38.25 -1.08 -33.98
N SER A 6 38.53 -0.67 -32.74
CA SER A 6 37.70 -0.94 -31.57
C SER A 6 36.48 -0.02 -31.55
N THR A 7 35.28 -0.59 -31.70
CA THR A 7 34.01 0.12 -31.51
C THR A 7 33.60 0.06 -30.04
N SER A 8 33.57 1.23 -29.40
CA SER A 8 32.98 1.46 -28.09
C SER A 8 31.45 1.43 -28.18
N SER A 9 30.81 0.61 -27.36
CA SER A 9 29.36 0.54 -27.19
C SER A 9 28.83 1.78 -26.47
N THR A 10 28.14 2.65 -27.19
CA THR A 10 27.34 3.75 -26.63
C THR A 10 26.04 3.19 -26.03
N ALA A 11 25.82 3.42 -24.74
CA ALA A 11 24.52 3.25 -24.09
C ALA A 11 23.51 4.23 -24.71
N SER A 12 22.36 3.73 -25.11
CA SER A 12 21.29 4.50 -25.75
C SER A 12 20.47 5.23 -24.67
N THR A 13 20.82 6.49 -24.38
CA THR A 13 19.92 7.44 -23.72
C THR A 13 18.73 7.75 -24.62
N ALA A 14 17.52 7.67 -24.07
CA ALA A 14 16.28 8.12 -24.73
C ALA A 14 16.42 9.58 -25.23
N PRO A 15 15.67 10.00 -26.27
CA PRO A 15 15.81 11.34 -26.82
C PRO A 15 15.40 12.38 -25.78
N ALA A 16 16.24 13.40 -25.59
CA ALA A 16 15.91 14.56 -24.80
C ALA A 16 14.74 15.31 -25.45
N THR A 17 13.52 15.09 -24.97
CA THR A 17 12.46 16.09 -25.08
C THR A 17 12.99 17.39 -24.49
N ALA A 18 12.80 18.50 -25.19
CA ALA A 18 13.37 19.78 -24.82
C ALA A 18 12.99 20.14 -23.37
N SER A 19 13.95 19.99 -22.45
CA SER A 19 13.78 20.39 -21.07
C SER A 19 13.88 21.92 -21.01
N GLU A 20 12.85 22.56 -20.46
CA GLU A 20 12.94 23.98 -20.21
C GLU A 20 13.87 24.25 -19.00
N PRO A 21 14.58 25.39 -18.98
CA PRO A 21 15.45 25.73 -17.88
C PRO A 21 14.67 25.79 -16.56
N VAL A 22 15.28 25.27 -15.50
CA VAL A 22 14.72 25.31 -14.15
C VAL A 22 15.34 26.49 -13.40
N PRO A 23 14.55 27.40 -12.78
CA PRO A 23 15.09 28.49 -11.97
C PRO A 23 16.01 27.98 -10.85
N GLU A 24 17.08 28.72 -10.55
CA GLU A 24 17.96 28.40 -9.42
C GLU A 24 17.17 28.29 -8.10
N ASN A 25 17.52 27.29 -7.27
CA ASN A 25 16.86 27.00 -5.99
C ASN A 25 15.36 26.63 -6.08
N SER A 26 14.89 26.12 -7.21
CA SER A 26 13.54 25.59 -7.36
C SER A 26 13.49 24.06 -7.34
N VAL A 27 12.31 23.54 -7.02
CA VAL A 27 11.96 22.12 -7.05
C VAL A 27 10.79 21.90 -8.01
N LEU A 28 10.53 20.65 -8.37
CA LEU A 28 9.45 20.28 -9.26
C LEU A 28 8.26 19.75 -8.47
N GLU A 29 7.06 20.21 -8.85
CA GLU A 29 5.84 19.42 -8.68
C GLU A 29 5.72 18.50 -9.90
N VAL A 30 5.48 17.22 -9.67
CA VAL A 30 5.46 16.18 -10.70
C VAL A 30 4.15 15.39 -10.61
N GLU A 31 3.41 15.36 -11.71
CA GLU A 31 2.32 14.41 -11.98
C GLU A 31 2.89 13.32 -12.90
N LEU A 32 2.84 12.07 -12.45
CA LEU A 32 3.29 10.89 -13.17
C LEU A 32 2.09 9.97 -13.40
N GLU A 33 1.78 9.66 -14.66
CA GLU A 33 0.80 8.65 -15.04
C GLU A 33 1.54 7.41 -15.55
N ILE A 34 1.36 6.27 -14.87
CA ILE A 34 1.79 4.97 -15.37
C ILE A 34 0.67 4.43 -16.26
N VAL A 35 0.88 4.43 -17.58
CA VAL A 35 -0.19 4.17 -18.55
C VAL A 35 -0.32 2.67 -18.79
N SER A 36 0.71 2.06 -19.37
CA SER A 36 0.71 0.66 -19.77
C SER A 36 2.11 0.13 -19.97
N ALA A 37 2.27 -1.20 -20.02
CA ALA A 37 3.47 -1.85 -20.52
C ALA A 37 3.10 -2.86 -21.62
N LYS A 38 4.07 -3.25 -22.43
CA LYS A 38 3.93 -4.29 -23.45
C LYS A 38 5.15 -5.19 -23.49
N ASP A 39 4.95 -6.40 -23.99
CA ASP A 39 6.01 -7.40 -24.20
C ASP A 39 6.86 -7.62 -22.93
N ILE A 40 6.24 -7.53 -21.74
CA ILE A 40 6.95 -7.74 -20.48
C ILE A 40 7.34 -9.22 -20.35
N ALA A 41 8.38 -9.49 -19.57
CA ALA A 41 8.73 -10.86 -19.24
C ALA A 41 7.54 -11.56 -18.55
N ALA A 42 7.35 -12.84 -18.82
CA ALA A 42 6.45 -13.65 -18.00
C ALA A 42 7.14 -14.00 -16.69
N GLY A 43 6.46 -13.77 -15.57
CA GLY A 43 6.78 -14.38 -14.28
C GLY A 43 6.08 -15.73 -14.12
N ASP A 44 4.88 -15.89 -14.66
CA ASP A 44 4.14 -17.15 -14.65
C ASP A 44 4.26 -17.94 -15.97
N PHE A 45 4.88 -19.11 -15.93
CA PHE A 45 4.87 -20.09 -17.01
C PHE A 45 3.94 -21.27 -16.68
N PHE A 46 3.05 -21.64 -17.61
CA PHE A 46 2.11 -22.76 -17.46
C PHE A 46 1.16 -22.67 -16.23
N SER A 47 0.81 -21.47 -15.77
CA SER A 47 -0.17 -21.32 -14.70
C SER A 47 -1.57 -21.74 -15.20
N ALA A 48 -2.36 -22.39 -14.33
CA ALA A 48 -3.71 -22.84 -14.67
C ALA A 48 -4.61 -21.66 -15.11
N ARG A 49 -4.34 -20.45 -14.59
CA ARG A 49 -5.04 -19.21 -14.92
C ARG A 49 -4.70 -18.70 -16.32
N ALA A 50 -3.44 -18.76 -16.73
CA ALA A 50 -3.01 -18.45 -18.10
C ALA A 50 -3.61 -19.44 -19.11
N ALA A 51 -3.53 -20.74 -18.80
CA ALA A 51 -4.05 -21.81 -19.66
C ALA A 51 -5.57 -21.69 -19.87
N ALA A 52 -6.33 -21.31 -18.84
CA ALA A 52 -7.78 -21.08 -18.92
C ALA A 52 -8.15 -19.89 -19.83
N LYS A 53 -7.26 -18.90 -20.00
CA LYS A 53 -7.42 -17.78 -20.94
C LYS A 53 -6.78 -18.05 -22.31
N GLY A 54 -6.26 -19.25 -22.56
CA GLY A 54 -5.60 -19.62 -23.81
C GLY A 54 -4.17 -19.06 -23.96
N HIS A 55 -3.56 -18.57 -22.88
CA HIS A 55 -2.18 -18.08 -22.87
C HIS A 55 -1.24 -19.15 -22.29
N VAL A 56 -0.02 -19.21 -22.82
CA VAL A 56 1.03 -20.15 -22.36
C VAL A 56 1.88 -19.56 -21.24
N ALA A 57 1.89 -18.23 -21.12
CA ALA A 57 2.61 -17.47 -20.10
C ALA A 57 1.85 -16.17 -19.78
N SER A 58 1.92 -15.68 -18.55
CA SER A 58 1.31 -14.42 -18.14
C SER A 58 2.06 -13.79 -16.97
N SER A 59 1.63 -12.60 -16.55
CA SER A 59 2.05 -11.96 -15.31
C SER A 59 0.88 -11.22 -14.68
N ASP A 60 0.93 -11.09 -13.36
CA ASP A 60 0.09 -10.29 -12.51
C ASP A 60 0.84 -8.99 -12.17
N ALA A 61 1.12 -8.20 -13.21
CA ALA A 61 2.14 -7.16 -13.18
C ALA A 61 1.70 -5.88 -12.44
N TYR A 62 2.61 -5.31 -11.65
CA TYR A 62 2.51 -3.96 -11.11
C TYR A 62 3.84 -3.20 -11.23
N ALA A 63 3.79 -1.88 -11.15
CA ALA A 63 4.97 -1.02 -11.19
C ALA A 63 5.22 -0.39 -9.82
N LEU A 64 6.44 -0.56 -9.29
CA LEU A 64 6.95 0.10 -8.08
C LEU A 64 7.82 1.29 -8.46
N ILE A 65 7.55 2.44 -7.85
CA ILE A 65 8.17 3.73 -8.16
C ILE A 65 9.18 4.07 -7.06
N GLU A 66 10.42 4.34 -7.48
CA GLU A 66 11.47 4.90 -6.62
C GLU A 66 11.86 6.30 -7.09
N VAL A 67 11.78 7.27 -6.19
CA VAL A 67 12.18 8.67 -6.43
C VAL A 67 13.23 9.05 -5.40
N ALA A 68 14.36 9.61 -5.85
CA ALA A 68 15.47 10.01 -4.97
C ALA A 68 15.98 8.88 -4.05
N GLY A 69 15.95 7.63 -4.53
CA GLY A 69 16.38 6.45 -3.77
C GLY A 69 15.36 5.93 -2.73
N GLN A 70 14.16 6.51 -2.69
CA GLN A 70 13.07 6.09 -1.82
C GLN A 70 11.99 5.41 -2.63
N LYS A 71 11.58 4.19 -2.25
CA LYS A 71 10.38 3.53 -2.78
C LYS A 71 9.17 4.28 -2.24
N VAL A 72 8.41 4.91 -3.11
CA VAL A 72 7.38 5.88 -2.72
C VAL A 72 5.98 5.37 -2.99
N ALA A 73 5.73 4.80 -4.17
CA ALA A 73 4.38 4.38 -4.56
C ALA A 73 4.43 3.15 -5.45
N TRP A 74 3.29 2.51 -5.68
CA TRP A 74 3.15 1.43 -6.65
C TRP A 74 1.75 1.42 -7.25
N THR A 75 1.62 0.84 -8.45
CA THR A 75 0.32 0.66 -9.10
C THR A 75 -0.41 -0.57 -8.57
N ARG A 76 -1.70 -0.72 -8.88
CA ARG A 76 -2.39 -2.00 -8.66
C ARG A 76 -1.84 -3.09 -9.60
N PRO A 77 -1.92 -4.38 -9.22
CA PRO A 77 -1.59 -5.46 -10.13
C PRO A 77 -2.65 -5.62 -11.22
N ILE A 78 -2.22 -5.87 -12.46
CA ILE A 78 -3.09 -6.22 -13.58
C ILE A 78 -2.84 -7.68 -13.96
N PHE A 79 -3.88 -8.50 -13.79
CA PHE A 79 -3.74 -9.95 -13.78
C PHE A 79 -3.73 -10.60 -15.16
N SER A 80 -2.89 -11.62 -15.27
CA SER A 80 -2.82 -12.60 -16.35
C SER A 80 -2.63 -11.96 -17.73
N THR A 81 -1.72 -10.99 -17.83
CA THR A 81 -1.39 -10.29 -19.08
C THR A 81 0.10 -9.95 -19.17
N LEU A 82 0.63 -9.89 -20.39
CA LEU A 82 1.95 -9.31 -20.68
C LEU A 82 1.85 -7.88 -21.24
N GLU A 83 0.63 -7.36 -21.34
CA GLU A 83 0.29 -6.01 -21.80
C GLU A 83 -0.60 -5.32 -20.75
N PRO A 84 -0.10 -5.08 -19.52
CA PRO A 84 -0.89 -4.44 -18.48
C PRO A 84 -1.21 -2.99 -18.83
N VAL A 85 -2.41 -2.55 -18.46
CA VAL A 85 -2.89 -1.16 -18.62
C VAL A 85 -3.38 -0.68 -17.26
N TRP A 86 -2.65 0.26 -16.66
CA TRP A 86 -2.94 0.80 -15.32
C TRP A 86 -3.74 2.10 -15.39
N ASN A 87 -3.24 3.08 -16.15
CA ASN A 87 -3.73 4.47 -16.16
C ASN A 87 -3.80 5.09 -14.75
N GLU A 88 -2.77 4.86 -13.94
CA GLU A 88 -2.73 5.31 -12.55
C GLU A 88 -1.86 6.56 -12.41
N LYS A 89 -2.37 7.56 -11.69
CA LYS A 89 -1.72 8.85 -11.50
C LYS A 89 -1.15 8.98 -10.10
N LEU A 90 0.09 9.46 -10.02
CA LEU A 90 0.85 9.67 -8.81
C LEU A 90 1.36 11.11 -8.81
N TYR A 91 1.35 11.74 -7.64
CA TYR A 91 1.73 13.14 -7.51
C TYR A 91 2.82 13.31 -6.46
N PHE A 92 3.84 14.08 -6.83
CA PHE A 92 5.00 14.33 -5.97
C PHE A 92 5.30 15.82 -5.91
N LYS A 93 5.67 16.30 -4.72
CA LYS A 93 6.18 17.66 -4.49
C LYS A 93 7.63 17.61 -4.03
N ASN A 94 8.31 18.75 -4.18
CA ASN A 94 9.71 18.91 -3.80
C ASN A 94 10.68 17.95 -4.51
N VAL A 95 10.34 17.49 -5.72
CA VAL A 95 11.24 16.66 -6.52
C VAL A 95 12.39 17.54 -7.02
N LYS A 96 13.64 17.21 -6.70
CA LYS A 96 14.76 18.00 -7.20
C LYS A 96 14.88 17.82 -8.72
N PRO A 97 15.21 18.86 -9.49
CA PRO A 97 15.58 18.72 -10.89
C PRO A 97 16.68 17.67 -11.04
N ASP A 98 16.65 16.94 -12.15
CA ASP A 98 17.62 15.88 -12.48
C ASP A 98 17.59 14.66 -11.55
N THR A 99 16.59 14.55 -10.67
CA THR A 99 16.38 13.34 -9.86
C THR A 99 16.09 12.15 -10.78
N ILE A 100 16.79 11.03 -10.54
CA ILE A 100 16.51 9.77 -11.22
C ILE A 100 15.26 9.14 -10.58
N CYS A 101 14.25 8.90 -11.40
CA CYS A 101 13.05 8.16 -11.05
C CYS A 101 13.18 6.76 -11.66
N LYS A 102 13.15 5.72 -10.84
CA LYS A 102 13.20 4.33 -11.31
C LYS A 102 11.82 3.70 -11.21
N LEU A 103 11.54 2.84 -12.16
CA LEU A 103 10.34 2.01 -12.20
C LEU A 103 10.79 0.55 -12.21
N TYR A 104 10.34 -0.21 -11.22
CA TYR A 104 10.55 -1.65 -11.16
C TYR A 104 9.22 -2.33 -11.50
N LEU A 105 9.21 -3.19 -12.50
CA LEU A 105 8.05 -4.02 -12.81
C LEU A 105 8.22 -5.36 -12.10
N LEU A 106 7.17 -5.75 -11.39
CA LEU A 106 7.13 -6.92 -10.51
C LEU A 106 5.90 -7.75 -10.87
N ASP A 107 6.05 -9.07 -10.79
CA ASP A 107 4.95 -10.02 -10.88
C ASP A 107 4.38 -10.25 -9.48
N LYS A 108 3.05 -10.18 -9.34
CA LYS A 108 2.43 -10.31 -8.03
C LYS A 108 2.25 -11.78 -7.68
N ASP A 109 3.03 -12.26 -6.73
CA ASP A 109 3.01 -13.65 -6.29
C ASP A 109 2.53 -13.80 -4.84
N PHE A 110 2.28 -15.05 -4.45
CA PHE A 110 1.79 -15.38 -3.11
C PHE A 110 2.86 -15.24 -2.02
N GLU A 111 4.12 -15.59 -2.31
CA GLU A 111 5.21 -15.50 -1.33
C GLU A 111 6.08 -14.25 -1.56
N ASP A 112 6.85 -14.25 -2.65
CA ASP A 112 7.78 -13.18 -3.01
C ASP A 112 7.59 -12.81 -4.48
N ASP A 113 7.45 -11.52 -4.76
CA ASP A 113 7.14 -10.99 -6.08
C ASP A 113 8.35 -11.09 -7.04
N ASP A 114 8.15 -11.66 -8.22
CA ASP A 114 9.21 -11.86 -9.21
C ASP A 114 9.55 -10.60 -10.01
N ALA A 115 10.84 -10.32 -10.24
CA ALA A 115 11.26 -9.17 -11.05
C ALA A 115 11.00 -9.38 -12.54
N LEU A 116 10.12 -8.56 -13.13
CA LEU A 116 9.83 -8.55 -14.57
C LEU A 116 10.79 -7.65 -15.35
N GLY A 117 11.36 -6.65 -14.67
CA GLY A 117 12.39 -5.78 -15.21
C GLY A 117 12.36 -4.40 -14.57
N GLN A 118 13.18 -3.49 -15.07
CA GLN A 118 13.26 -2.13 -14.58
C GLN A 118 13.55 -1.14 -15.70
N THR A 119 13.18 0.12 -15.46
CA THR A 119 13.55 1.26 -16.29
C THR A 119 13.76 2.49 -15.41
N GLN A 120 14.21 3.59 -16.01
CA GLN A 120 14.36 4.86 -15.33
C GLN A 120 14.17 6.04 -16.27
N PHE A 121 13.79 7.17 -15.71
CA PHE A 121 13.77 8.46 -16.37
C PHE A 121 14.25 9.54 -15.41
N THR A 122 14.63 10.69 -15.96
CA THR A 122 15.10 11.83 -15.17
C THR A 122 13.96 12.84 -15.03
N ALA A 123 13.71 13.30 -13.80
CA ALA A 123 12.76 14.37 -13.54
C ALA A 123 13.25 15.67 -14.20
N ALA A 124 12.54 16.09 -15.25
CA ALA A 124 12.81 17.32 -15.99
C ALA A 124 11.60 18.25 -15.93
N ASN A 125 11.80 19.54 -16.18
CA ASN A 125 10.72 20.52 -16.32
C ASN A 125 10.03 20.39 -17.68
N THR A 126 8.74 20.07 -17.67
CA THR A 126 7.91 19.97 -18.88
C THR A 126 7.07 21.24 -19.13
N ALA A 127 7.34 22.33 -18.41
CA ALA A 127 6.58 23.59 -18.47
C ALA A 127 5.08 23.43 -18.21
N GLY A 128 4.70 22.41 -17.43
CA GLY A 128 3.31 22.03 -17.20
C GLY A 128 2.63 21.37 -18.39
N VAL A 129 3.36 21.03 -19.46
CA VAL A 129 2.86 20.27 -20.60
C VAL A 129 2.99 18.78 -20.33
N GLU A 130 1.94 18.02 -20.61
CA GLU A 130 1.98 16.56 -20.54
C GLU A 130 2.91 16.01 -21.62
N THR A 131 3.91 15.24 -21.21
CA THR A 131 4.89 14.61 -22.10
C THR A 131 4.83 13.09 -21.94
N THR A 132 4.60 12.39 -23.04
CA THR A 132 4.58 10.92 -23.07
C THR A 132 5.97 10.37 -23.37
N PHE A 133 6.39 9.39 -22.57
CA PHE A 133 7.63 8.63 -22.75
C PHE A 133 7.31 7.15 -22.96
N GLU A 134 7.89 6.55 -23.99
CA GLU A 134 7.97 5.09 -24.13
C GLU A 134 9.38 4.68 -23.70
N LEU A 135 9.47 4.03 -22.55
CA LEU A 135 10.74 3.68 -21.91
C LEU A 135 11.01 2.18 -22.11
N PRO A 136 12.23 1.79 -22.53
CA PRO A 136 12.60 0.38 -22.61
C PRO A 136 12.76 -0.20 -21.21
N ILE A 137 12.24 -1.41 -21.01
CA ILE A 137 12.42 -2.20 -19.80
C ILE A 137 13.62 -3.13 -20.00
N THR A 138 14.44 -3.27 -18.97
CA THR A 138 15.59 -4.18 -18.96
C THR A 138 15.51 -5.14 -17.78
N ARG A 139 15.87 -6.40 -18.01
CA ARG A 139 16.03 -7.45 -16.99
C ARG A 139 17.34 -8.18 -17.25
N GLU A 140 18.23 -8.21 -16.27
CA GLU A 140 19.58 -8.80 -16.43
C GLU A 140 20.30 -8.31 -17.70
N ASP A 141 20.26 -6.99 -17.94
CA ASP A 141 20.82 -6.32 -19.12
C ASP A 141 20.25 -6.74 -20.49
N LYS A 142 19.15 -7.50 -20.50
CA LYS A 142 18.42 -7.89 -21.71
C LYS A 142 17.13 -7.07 -21.87
N PRO A 143 16.70 -6.79 -23.11
CA PRO A 143 15.38 -6.19 -23.37
C PRO A 143 14.26 -7.04 -22.77
N ALA A 144 13.33 -6.40 -22.06
CA ALA A 144 12.24 -7.06 -21.34
C ALA A 144 10.91 -6.27 -21.45
N GLY A 145 10.65 -5.69 -22.63
CA GLY A 145 9.42 -4.96 -22.95
C GLY A 145 9.59 -3.44 -22.98
N THR A 146 8.48 -2.72 -23.11
CA THR A 146 8.43 -1.27 -22.97
C THR A 146 7.31 -0.83 -22.03
N ILE A 147 7.50 0.29 -21.34
CA ILE A 147 6.48 0.93 -20.50
C ILE A 147 6.21 2.34 -21.00
N VAL A 148 4.93 2.72 -21.02
CA VAL A 148 4.46 4.05 -21.39
C VAL A 148 4.12 4.81 -20.11
N VAL A 149 4.74 5.98 -19.96
CA VAL A 149 4.45 6.91 -18.87
C VAL A 149 4.16 8.29 -19.42
N LYS A 150 3.30 9.05 -18.75
CA LYS A 150 3.15 10.49 -19.00
C LYS A 150 3.66 11.26 -17.80
N VAL A 151 4.43 12.31 -18.06
CA VAL A 151 4.96 13.18 -17.02
C VAL A 151 4.53 14.60 -17.32
N LYS A 152 4.04 15.28 -16.29
CA LYS A 152 3.76 16.70 -16.29
C LYS A 152 4.40 17.32 -15.06
N SER A 153 5.28 18.28 -15.26
CA SER A 153 6.02 18.91 -14.17
C SER A 153 6.14 20.41 -14.35
N ARG A 154 6.28 21.13 -13.23
CA ARG A 154 6.54 22.57 -13.23
C ARG A 154 7.47 22.96 -12.09
N PRO A 155 8.36 23.95 -12.28
CA PRO A 155 9.15 24.50 -11.19
C PRO A 155 8.28 25.23 -10.18
N THR A 156 8.60 25.06 -8.92
CA THR A 156 7.96 25.71 -7.78
C THR A 156 9.01 26.10 -6.74
N PRO A 157 8.73 27.12 -5.90
CA PRO A 157 9.51 27.33 -4.69
C PRO A 157 9.47 26.08 -3.81
N VAL A 158 10.51 25.89 -3.00
CA VAL A 158 10.56 24.80 -2.01
C VAL A 158 9.34 24.89 -1.07
N ILE A 159 8.58 23.80 -0.94
CA ILE A 159 7.40 23.72 -0.08
C ILE A 159 7.80 23.09 1.25
N GLY A 160 7.45 23.74 2.37
CA GLY A 160 7.70 23.22 3.70
C GLY A 160 9.19 23.00 3.97
N THR A 161 9.58 21.79 4.38
CA THR A 161 10.97 21.41 4.68
C THR A 161 11.83 21.13 3.44
N GLY A 162 11.21 21.09 2.25
CA GLY A 162 11.88 20.70 1.01
C GLY A 162 12.19 19.20 0.88
N GLN A 163 11.64 18.37 1.78
CA GLN A 163 11.64 16.92 1.62
C GLN A 163 10.65 16.50 0.53
N LEU A 164 10.99 15.42 -0.19
CA LEU A 164 10.08 14.77 -1.13
C LEU A 164 8.77 14.45 -0.41
N GLN A 165 7.65 14.75 -1.06
CA GLN A 165 6.32 14.50 -0.52
C GLN A 165 5.48 13.79 -1.57
N GLN A 166 4.79 12.75 -1.14
CA GLN A 166 3.71 12.13 -1.91
C GLN A 166 2.40 12.85 -1.60
N VAL A 167 1.66 13.18 -2.65
CA VAL A 167 0.38 13.89 -2.52
C VAL A 167 -0.65 13.30 -3.48
N GLY A 168 -1.88 13.78 -3.36
CA GLY A 168 -3.00 13.32 -4.18
C GLY A 168 -3.81 12.24 -3.47
N PRO A 169 -4.68 11.54 -4.22
CA PRO A 169 -5.59 10.58 -3.63
C PRO A 169 -4.81 9.37 -3.10
N VAL A 170 -5.27 8.86 -1.97
CA VAL A 170 -4.71 7.65 -1.35
C VAL A 170 -5.41 6.44 -1.97
N HIS A 171 -4.62 5.47 -2.43
CA HIS A 171 -5.15 4.24 -3.02
C HIS A 171 -5.50 3.21 -1.95
N TYR A 172 -6.51 2.39 -2.22
CA TYR A 172 -6.88 1.28 -1.36
C TYR A 172 -7.20 0.01 -2.15
N SER A 173 -7.08 -1.12 -1.48
CA SER A 173 -7.66 -2.39 -1.88
C SER A 173 -8.50 -3.01 -0.76
N VAL A 174 -9.63 -3.60 -1.15
CA VAL A 174 -10.49 -4.40 -0.28
C VAL A 174 -10.38 -5.84 -0.73
N HIS A 175 -10.04 -6.70 0.21
CA HIS A 175 -9.84 -8.12 -0.01
C HIS A 175 -10.96 -8.88 0.68
N SER A 176 -11.69 -9.63 -0.13
CA SER A 176 -12.65 -10.61 0.33
C SER A 176 -11.90 -11.91 0.61
N SER A 177 -11.79 -12.30 1.88
CA SER A 177 -11.09 -13.52 2.27
C SER A 177 -11.93 -14.79 2.07
N TYR A 178 -13.05 -14.73 1.33
CA TYR A 178 -13.81 -15.93 0.98
C TYR A 178 -12.98 -16.84 0.08
N ILE A 179 -12.58 -17.98 0.66
CA ILE A 179 -12.06 -19.09 -0.11
C ILE A 179 -13.20 -19.58 -1.02
N ASN A 180 -13.03 -19.47 -2.34
CA ASN A 180 -13.99 -19.84 -3.40
C ASN A 180 -14.64 -21.24 -3.25
N GLY A 181 -14.13 -22.11 -2.38
CA GLY A 181 -14.68 -23.44 -2.10
C GLY A 181 -15.77 -23.50 -1.01
N PHE A 182 -15.98 -22.42 -0.24
CA PHE A 182 -17.00 -22.34 0.82
C PHE A 182 -18.22 -21.47 0.44
N ILE A 183 -18.35 -21.11 -0.84
CA ILE A 183 -19.52 -20.40 -1.35
C ILE A 183 -20.66 -21.41 -1.50
N THR A 184 -21.58 -21.39 -0.55
CA THR A 184 -22.97 -21.81 -0.80
C THR A 184 -23.75 -20.59 -1.29
N ASP A 185 -24.82 -20.82 -2.05
CA ASP A 185 -25.73 -19.79 -2.62
C ASP A 185 -26.55 -19.03 -1.55
N THR A 186 -26.04 -18.96 -0.32
CA THR A 186 -26.76 -18.56 0.91
C THR A 186 -26.02 -17.52 1.75
N THR A 187 -24.82 -17.05 1.35
CA THR A 187 -24.05 -16.05 2.10
C THR A 187 -24.62 -14.64 1.88
N THR A 188 -24.92 -13.92 2.97
CA THR A 188 -25.48 -12.56 2.91
C THR A 188 -24.40 -11.51 2.65
N ASP A 189 -24.78 -10.31 2.20
CA ASP A 189 -23.82 -9.21 2.02
C ASP A 189 -23.19 -8.76 3.35
N GLU A 190 -23.88 -8.96 4.46
CA GLU A 190 -23.39 -8.65 5.80
C GLU A 190 -22.34 -9.66 6.28
N ASP A 191 -22.55 -10.95 6.00
CA ASP A 191 -21.51 -11.96 6.19
C ASP A 191 -20.28 -11.57 5.37
N LYS A 192 -20.50 -11.12 4.11
CA LYS A 192 -19.40 -10.77 3.23
C LYS A 192 -18.52 -9.66 3.80
N ARG A 193 -19.17 -8.61 4.30
CA ARG A 193 -18.52 -7.45 4.90
C ARG A 193 -17.71 -7.79 6.14
N GLU A 194 -18.21 -8.69 6.99
CA GLU A 194 -17.50 -9.16 8.18
C GLU A 194 -16.13 -9.81 7.83
N SER A 195 -15.96 -10.31 6.60
CA SER A 195 -14.70 -10.90 6.13
C SER A 195 -13.72 -9.90 5.50
N PHE A 196 -14.13 -8.65 5.28
CA PHE A 196 -13.28 -7.73 4.52
C PHE A 196 -12.02 -7.35 5.28
N ALA A 197 -10.91 -7.43 4.55
CA ALA A 197 -9.64 -6.87 4.95
C ALA A 197 -9.27 -5.72 4.01
N TYR A 198 -8.77 -4.64 4.58
CA TYR A 198 -8.49 -3.40 3.88
C TYR A 198 -7.00 -3.13 3.92
N HIS A 199 -6.47 -2.67 2.80
CA HIS A 199 -5.11 -2.13 2.68
C HIS A 199 -5.21 -0.74 2.07
N VAL A 200 -4.71 0.25 2.80
CA VAL A 200 -4.67 1.66 2.40
C VAL A 200 -3.22 2.09 2.25
N GLN A 201 -2.84 2.59 1.07
CA GLN A 201 -1.47 2.97 0.74
C GLN A 201 -1.14 4.37 1.25
N LEU A 202 -0.93 4.50 2.57
CA LEU A 202 -0.61 5.79 3.17
C LEU A 202 0.71 6.36 2.64
N HIS A 203 0.67 7.64 2.29
CA HIS A 203 1.81 8.44 1.85
C HIS A 203 2.72 8.82 3.03
N ASP A 204 4.02 8.85 2.76
CA ASP A 204 5.06 9.42 3.62
C ASP A 204 5.11 8.90 5.07
N ILE A 205 4.73 7.64 5.30
CA ILE A 205 4.69 7.02 6.64
C ILE A 205 5.97 7.26 7.46
N PRO A 206 7.19 7.03 6.94
CA PRO A 206 8.41 7.24 7.73
C PRO A 206 8.68 8.70 8.11
N ALA A 207 8.08 9.67 7.40
CA ALA A 207 8.22 11.09 7.73
C ALA A 207 7.41 11.48 8.98
N PHE A 208 6.30 10.77 9.24
CA PHE A 208 5.46 10.97 10.43
C PHE A 208 5.84 10.00 11.55
N LEU A 209 5.91 8.71 11.23
CA LEU A 209 6.21 7.61 12.13
C LEU A 209 7.65 7.13 11.87
N ALA A 210 8.61 7.90 12.36
CA ALA A 210 10.02 7.64 12.10
C ALA A 210 10.59 6.45 12.90
N GLN A 211 9.96 6.11 14.04
CA GLN A 211 10.40 5.02 14.90
C GLN A 211 9.64 3.75 14.59
N ASP A 212 10.37 2.64 14.67
CA ASP A 212 9.79 1.31 14.58
C ASP A 212 9.41 0.82 15.99
N ASN A 213 8.21 0.27 16.11
CA ASN A 213 7.66 -0.26 17.34
C ASN A 213 7.81 -1.79 17.36
N ASP A 214 8.71 -2.28 18.22
CA ASP A 214 9.01 -3.70 18.39
C ASP A 214 7.81 -4.48 18.96
N TRP A 215 7.82 -5.80 18.81
CA TRP A 215 6.80 -6.65 19.38
C TRP A 215 6.86 -6.64 20.92
N ASN A 216 5.73 -6.95 21.56
CA ASN A 216 5.56 -6.84 23.00
C ASN A 216 6.18 -8.02 23.75
N HIS A 217 7.37 -7.81 24.31
CA HIS A 217 8.13 -8.82 25.07
C HIS A 217 7.44 -9.28 26.36
N ASN A 218 6.42 -8.57 26.83
CA ASN A 218 5.72 -8.88 28.07
C ASN A 218 4.42 -9.68 27.86
N HIS A 219 3.98 -9.87 26.61
CA HIS A 219 2.74 -10.57 26.30
C HIS A 219 3.00 -12.04 25.95
N GLN A 220 2.64 -12.97 26.84
CA GLN A 220 2.99 -14.40 26.72
C GLN A 220 2.61 -15.04 25.37
N SER A 221 1.43 -14.73 24.82
CA SER A 221 1.04 -15.26 23.50
C SER A 221 1.91 -14.72 22.35
N VAL A 222 2.41 -13.49 22.47
CA VAL A 222 3.27 -12.84 21.47
C VAL A 222 4.70 -13.41 21.60
N VAL A 223 5.19 -13.58 22.83
CA VAL A 223 6.51 -14.19 23.12
C VAL A 223 6.64 -15.56 22.44
N LYS A 224 5.61 -16.40 22.49
CA LYS A 224 5.61 -17.72 21.81
C LYS A 224 5.79 -17.65 20.29
N ILE A 225 5.40 -16.54 19.68
CA ILE A 225 5.42 -16.35 18.23
C ILE A 225 6.73 -15.68 17.78
N PHE A 226 7.28 -14.77 18.58
CA PHE A 226 8.43 -13.97 18.17
C PHE A 226 9.76 -14.37 18.82
N SER A 227 9.74 -14.79 20.08
CA SER A 227 10.99 -15.07 20.80
C SER A 227 11.74 -16.25 20.20
N PRO A 228 13.07 -16.13 20.02
CA PRO A 228 13.91 -17.25 19.57
C PRO A 228 13.99 -18.38 20.61
N ASP A 229 13.60 -18.14 21.86
CA ASP A 229 13.57 -19.16 22.92
C ASP A 229 12.49 -20.22 22.70
N HIS A 230 11.55 -19.96 21.79
CA HIS A 230 10.47 -20.88 21.43
C HIS A 230 10.79 -21.60 20.12
N PRO A 231 11.04 -22.93 20.14
CA PRO A 231 11.38 -23.69 18.94
C PRO A 231 10.24 -23.70 17.90
N GLU A 232 8.99 -23.54 18.34
CA GLU A 232 7.81 -23.44 17.47
C GLU A 232 7.66 -22.09 16.76
N ALA A 233 8.33 -21.04 17.24
CA ALA A 233 8.13 -19.66 16.80
C ALA A 233 8.31 -19.44 15.29
N PRO A 234 9.34 -19.98 14.61
CA PRO A 234 9.49 -19.83 13.16
C PRO A 234 8.33 -20.44 12.36
N VAL A 235 7.78 -21.58 12.83
CA VAL A 235 6.66 -22.26 12.16
C VAL A 235 5.38 -21.44 12.34
N LEU A 236 5.13 -20.92 13.54
CA LEU A 236 3.98 -20.05 13.82
C LEU A 236 4.03 -18.75 13.00
N ARG A 237 5.19 -18.09 12.91
CA ARG A 237 5.34 -16.90 12.06
C ARG A 237 5.13 -17.20 10.59
N ARG A 238 5.64 -18.34 10.10
CA ARG A 238 5.38 -18.76 8.71
C ARG A 238 3.89 -18.97 8.47
N ALA A 239 3.17 -19.61 9.38
CA ALA A 239 1.72 -19.78 9.27
C ALA A 239 1.00 -18.42 9.18
N ILE A 240 1.37 -17.44 10.02
CA ILE A 240 0.79 -16.09 9.97
C ILE A 240 1.15 -15.37 8.66
N LYS A 241 2.38 -15.51 8.14
CA LYS A 241 2.75 -14.96 6.82
C LYS A 241 1.87 -15.57 5.71
N THR A 242 1.59 -16.87 5.78
CA THR A 242 0.67 -17.54 4.85
C THR A 242 -0.76 -17.03 5.00
N GLU A 243 -1.27 -16.86 6.22
CA GLU A 243 -2.58 -16.26 6.47
C GLU A 243 -2.67 -14.84 5.91
N HIS A 244 -1.64 -14.02 6.11
CA HIS A 244 -1.55 -12.68 5.52
C HIS A 244 -1.65 -12.73 4.00
N GLY A 245 -0.86 -13.60 3.35
CA GLY A 245 -0.88 -13.77 1.90
C GLY A 245 -2.25 -14.24 1.36
N ILE A 246 -2.99 -15.05 2.13
CA ILE A 246 -4.36 -15.48 1.76
C ILE A 246 -5.36 -14.33 1.92
N VAL A 247 -5.28 -13.60 3.03
CA VAL A 247 -6.23 -12.52 3.35
C VAL A 247 -6.03 -11.31 2.44
N TYR A 248 -4.78 -10.95 2.14
CA TYR A 248 -4.42 -9.83 1.28
C TYR A 248 -4.02 -10.28 -0.14
N LYS A 249 -4.50 -11.46 -0.57
CA LYS A 249 -4.31 -11.92 -1.94
C LYS A 249 -4.92 -10.91 -2.91
N HIS A 250 -4.21 -10.65 -3.99
CA HIS A 250 -4.66 -9.80 -5.08
C HIS A 250 -5.22 -10.70 -6.19
N ASP A 251 -6.51 -10.59 -6.48
CA ASP A 251 -7.20 -11.44 -7.46
C ASP A 251 -8.45 -10.76 -8.06
N ALA A 252 -9.32 -11.56 -8.68
CA ALA A 252 -10.46 -11.05 -9.45
C ALA A 252 -11.57 -10.43 -8.58
N ASP A 253 -11.66 -10.80 -7.30
CA ASP A 253 -12.61 -10.25 -6.33
C ASP A 253 -12.01 -9.14 -5.47
N THR A 254 -10.73 -8.82 -5.64
CA THR A 254 -10.13 -7.64 -5.01
C THR A 254 -10.71 -6.36 -5.60
N VAL A 255 -11.25 -5.50 -4.74
CA VAL A 255 -11.79 -4.19 -5.13
C VAL A 255 -10.71 -3.13 -4.92
N TYR A 256 -10.42 -2.34 -5.94
CA TYR A 256 -9.47 -1.24 -5.86
C TYR A 256 -10.17 0.10 -6.00
N GLY A 257 -9.66 1.13 -5.34
CA GLY A 257 -10.13 2.49 -5.51
C GLY A 257 -9.15 3.52 -4.97
N GLU A 258 -9.59 4.77 -5.00
CA GLU A 258 -8.85 5.93 -4.51
C GLU A 258 -9.79 6.81 -3.67
N PHE A 259 -9.25 7.46 -2.64
CA PHE A 259 -10.02 8.39 -1.82
C PHE A 259 -9.89 9.82 -2.35
N ASN A 260 -11.00 10.41 -2.81
CA ASN A 260 -11.03 11.81 -3.23
C ASN A 260 -11.28 12.77 -2.04
N GLY A 261 -11.67 12.21 -0.89
CA GLY A 261 -11.84 12.94 0.36
C GLY A 261 -12.32 12.04 1.50
N PRO A 262 -12.54 12.61 2.70
CA PRO A 262 -12.90 11.84 3.89
C PRO A 262 -14.22 11.06 3.76
N ALA A 263 -15.18 11.58 2.99
CA ALA A 263 -16.46 10.91 2.77
C ALA A 263 -16.29 9.53 2.10
N ASP A 264 -15.36 9.40 1.15
CA ASP A 264 -15.10 8.14 0.48
C ASP A 264 -14.57 7.08 1.47
N PHE A 265 -13.72 7.50 2.43
CA PHE A 265 -13.21 6.64 3.49
C PHE A 265 -14.33 6.16 4.42
N PHE A 266 -15.19 7.07 4.91
CA PHE A 266 -16.30 6.69 5.77
C PHE A 266 -17.33 5.81 5.03
N ASN A 267 -17.66 6.14 3.78
CA ASN A 267 -18.56 5.35 2.95
C ASN A 267 -18.04 3.93 2.69
N LEU A 268 -16.74 3.78 2.43
CA LEU A 268 -16.09 2.47 2.23
C LEU A 268 -16.25 1.57 3.47
N LEU A 269 -16.20 2.17 4.65
CA LEU A 269 -16.33 1.49 5.94
C LEU A 269 -17.76 1.53 6.50
N HIS A 270 -18.75 1.85 5.66
CA HIS A 270 -20.16 1.91 6.03
C HIS A 270 -20.41 2.74 7.30
N ASP A 271 -19.73 3.89 7.39
CA ASP A 271 -19.81 4.81 8.53
C ASP A 271 -19.43 4.15 9.88
N GLY A 272 -18.59 3.10 9.82
CA GLY A 272 -18.19 2.29 10.97
C GLY A 272 -19.30 1.40 11.51
N LYS A 273 -20.22 0.96 10.65
CA LYS A 273 -21.37 0.15 11.06
C LYS A 273 -21.56 -1.09 10.20
N ARG A 274 -22.09 -2.12 10.85
CA ARG A 274 -22.60 -3.35 10.22
C ARG A 274 -23.89 -3.74 10.93
N LEU A 275 -24.93 -4.11 10.18
CA LEU A 275 -26.29 -4.30 10.74
C LEU A 275 -26.77 -3.14 11.63
N ASP A 276 -26.48 -1.89 11.23
CA ASP A 276 -26.72 -0.66 12.00
C ASP A 276 -26.05 -0.58 13.39
N LYS A 277 -25.22 -1.56 13.75
CA LYS A 277 -24.43 -1.59 14.99
C LYS A 277 -23.02 -1.05 14.72
N PRO A 278 -22.40 -0.34 15.69
CA PRO A 278 -21.04 0.14 15.53
C PRO A 278 -20.05 -1.03 15.47
N VAL A 279 -18.96 -0.83 14.74
CA VAL A 279 -17.90 -1.82 14.55
C VAL A 279 -16.57 -1.25 15.04
N LEU A 280 -15.76 -2.11 15.65
CA LEU A 280 -14.38 -1.81 16.04
C LEU A 280 -13.46 -2.46 15.01
N PHE A 281 -12.42 -1.77 14.55
CA PHE A 281 -11.44 -2.30 13.59
C PHE A 281 -10.10 -2.52 14.28
N THR A 282 -9.43 -3.63 13.98
CA THR A 282 -8.04 -3.89 14.41
C THR A 282 -7.11 -3.51 13.28
N TYR A 283 -5.99 -2.84 13.55
CA TYR A 283 -5.08 -2.39 12.50
C TYR A 283 -3.60 -2.51 12.81
N ALA A 284 -2.79 -2.57 11.75
CA ALA A 284 -1.35 -2.33 11.77
C ALA A 284 -0.95 -1.36 10.65
N ILE A 285 0.03 -0.51 10.91
CA ILE A 285 0.70 0.33 9.91
C ILE A 285 2.11 -0.20 9.76
N ILE A 286 2.48 -0.58 8.55
CA ILE A 286 3.84 -0.98 8.15
C ILE A 286 4.29 -0.10 6.98
N GLU A 287 5.49 -0.32 6.46
CA GLU A 287 6.07 0.51 5.39
C GLU A 287 5.19 0.63 4.14
N THR A 288 4.37 -0.39 3.85
CA THR A 288 3.49 -0.43 2.68
C THR A 288 2.09 0.12 2.93
N GLY A 289 1.78 0.62 4.13
CA GLY A 289 0.49 1.26 4.39
C GLY A 289 -0.23 0.78 5.66
N TRP A 290 -1.53 1.07 5.68
CA TRP A 290 -2.44 0.79 6.78
C TRP A 290 -3.32 -0.41 6.45
N TYR A 291 -3.16 -1.46 7.23
CA TYR A 291 -3.83 -2.74 7.08
C TYR A 291 -4.81 -2.93 8.24
N PHE A 292 -6.07 -3.24 7.95
CA PHE A 292 -7.07 -3.43 8.99
C PHE A 292 -8.23 -4.34 8.57
N SER A 293 -8.96 -4.86 9.56
CA SER A 293 -10.25 -5.53 9.39
C SER A 293 -11.11 -5.41 10.65
N GLU A 294 -12.38 -5.82 10.57
CA GLU A 294 -13.29 -5.79 11.72
C GLU A 294 -12.77 -6.67 12.89
N THR A 295 -12.84 -6.13 14.10
CA THR A 295 -12.44 -6.80 15.34
C THR A 295 -13.52 -7.79 15.76
N GLY A 296 -13.12 -9.00 16.13
CA GLY A 296 -14.05 -10.03 16.60
C GLY A 296 -14.92 -10.69 15.52
N ALA A 297 -14.77 -10.26 14.26
CA ALA A 297 -15.38 -10.88 13.08
C ALA A 297 -15.26 -12.40 13.10
N ALA A 298 -16.39 -13.10 12.90
CA ALA A 298 -16.46 -14.56 12.98
C ALA A 298 -15.44 -15.25 12.07
N PHE A 299 -15.24 -14.70 10.87
CA PHE A 299 -14.25 -15.18 9.90
C PHE A 299 -12.80 -15.16 10.44
N PHE A 300 -12.46 -14.15 11.25
CA PHE A 300 -11.11 -13.93 11.77
C PHE A 300 -10.93 -14.43 13.22
N LYS A 301 -11.82 -15.29 13.72
CA LYS A 301 -11.75 -15.81 15.11
C LYS A 301 -10.62 -16.82 15.31
N ASP A 302 -10.28 -17.58 14.28
CA ASP A 302 -9.25 -18.63 14.35
C ASP A 302 -7.84 -18.12 14.08
N ILE A 303 -7.68 -16.83 13.75
CA ILE A 303 -6.38 -16.20 13.49
C ILE A 303 -5.66 -15.90 14.80
N LEU A 304 -4.39 -16.30 14.89
CA LEU A 304 -3.55 -16.24 16.10
C LEU A 304 -3.46 -14.82 16.72
N SER A 305 -3.42 -13.78 15.88
CA SER A 305 -3.55 -12.37 16.27
C SER A 305 -3.78 -11.51 15.04
N LYS A 306 -4.85 -10.70 15.03
CA LYS A 306 -5.14 -9.77 13.91
C LYS A 306 -4.02 -8.76 13.67
N HIS A 307 -3.41 -8.21 14.72
CA HIS A 307 -2.24 -7.32 14.56
C HIS A 307 -1.09 -8.02 13.83
N MET A 308 -0.82 -9.30 14.15
CA MET A 308 0.22 -10.08 13.46
C MET A 308 -0.19 -10.42 12.04
N LEU A 309 -1.46 -10.73 11.78
CA LEU A 309 -1.99 -10.90 10.43
C LEU A 309 -1.76 -9.64 9.60
N HIS A 310 -2.19 -8.48 10.06
CA HIS A 310 -2.09 -7.21 9.32
C HIS A 310 -0.64 -6.77 9.06
N SER A 311 0.30 -7.19 9.90
CA SER A 311 1.73 -6.89 9.77
C SER A 311 2.56 -8.02 9.17
N SER A 312 1.93 -9.12 8.73
CA SER A 312 2.64 -10.32 8.23
C SER A 312 3.68 -10.86 9.22
N ALA A 313 3.36 -10.78 10.52
CA ALA A 313 4.24 -11.11 11.64
C ALA A 313 5.65 -10.47 11.57
N GLN A 314 5.73 -9.22 11.10
CA GLN A 314 6.96 -8.42 11.21
C GLN A 314 7.35 -8.25 12.69
N PHE A 315 8.64 -8.28 12.99
CA PHE A 315 9.12 -8.05 14.37
C PHE A 315 8.80 -6.64 14.86
N ASN A 316 8.70 -5.70 13.93
CA ASN A 316 8.40 -4.31 14.20
C ASN A 316 7.36 -3.78 13.22
N VAL A 317 6.64 -2.75 13.65
CA VAL A 317 5.65 -2.02 12.83
C VAL A 317 5.84 -0.53 13.03
N LYS A 318 5.31 0.29 12.12
CA LYS A 318 5.26 1.73 12.33
C LYS A 318 4.28 2.08 13.44
N TYR A 319 3.11 1.45 13.42
CA TYR A 319 2.13 1.59 14.49
C TYR A 319 1.10 0.46 14.48
N ALA A 320 0.32 0.31 15.56
CA ALA A 320 -0.75 -0.67 15.65
C ALA A 320 -1.73 -0.34 16.77
N GLY A 321 -2.99 -0.69 16.59
CA GLY A 321 -4.05 -0.42 17.57
C GLY A 321 -5.40 -0.90 17.10
N GLU A 322 -6.43 -0.22 17.59
CA GLU A 322 -7.82 -0.34 17.17
C GLU A 322 -8.38 1.04 16.77
N PHE A 323 -9.48 1.06 16.01
CA PHE A 323 -10.18 2.30 15.70
C PHE A 323 -11.68 2.05 15.50
N HIS A 324 -12.47 3.11 15.60
CA HIS A 324 -13.88 3.12 15.25
C HIS A 324 -14.28 4.47 14.65
N ILE A 325 -15.46 4.53 14.04
CA ILE A 325 -16.02 5.75 13.46
C ILE A 325 -17.27 6.11 14.25
N GLU A 326 -17.41 7.39 14.57
CA GLU A 326 -18.64 7.92 15.17
C GLU A 326 -19.21 9.05 14.33
N LYS A 327 -20.53 9.21 14.42
CA LYS A 327 -21.24 10.36 13.88
C LYS A 327 -21.47 11.35 15.00
N GLU A 328 -20.92 12.55 14.87
CA GLU A 328 -21.13 13.64 15.83
C GLU A 328 -22.54 14.24 15.69
N GLU A 329 -22.97 15.02 16.69
CA GLU A 329 -24.28 15.71 16.68
C GLU A 329 -24.45 16.65 15.49
N SER A 330 -23.34 17.21 14.97
CA SER A 330 -23.29 18.02 13.75
C SER A 330 -23.69 17.24 12.49
N GLY A 331 -23.69 15.91 12.57
CA GLY A 331 -23.88 15.00 11.45
C GLY A 331 -22.58 14.64 10.72
N GLU A 332 -21.44 15.21 11.11
CA GLU A 332 -20.12 14.88 10.58
C GLU A 332 -19.57 13.60 11.18
N PHE A 333 -18.75 12.88 10.42
CA PHE A 333 -18.09 11.65 10.90
C PHE A 333 -16.69 11.94 11.41
N LYS A 334 -16.35 11.26 12.51
CA LYS A 334 -15.05 11.37 13.17
C LYS A 334 -14.43 9.98 13.35
N LEU A 335 -13.15 9.87 12.99
CA LEU A 335 -12.33 8.68 13.21
C LEU A 335 -11.68 8.75 14.59
N PHE A 336 -11.93 7.75 15.44
CA PHE A 336 -11.26 7.59 16.72
C PHE A 336 -10.27 6.42 16.60
N ILE A 337 -8.98 6.68 16.81
CA ILE A 337 -7.92 5.70 16.63
C ILE A 337 -7.01 5.66 17.86
N ASP A 338 -6.48 4.49 18.20
CA ASP A 338 -5.71 4.30 19.43
C ASP A 338 -4.41 3.48 19.25
N ASN A 339 -3.67 3.29 20.34
CA ASN A 339 -2.49 2.40 20.41
C ASN A 339 -2.79 1.06 21.10
N ASN A 340 -4.04 0.60 21.06
CA ASN A 340 -4.48 -0.63 21.72
C ASN A 340 -4.06 -1.88 20.93
N SER A 341 -2.76 -2.17 20.95
CA SER A 341 -2.20 -3.42 20.45
C SER A 341 -1.55 -4.22 21.56
N GLY A 342 -2.04 -5.45 21.79
CA GLY A 342 -1.35 -6.42 22.64
C GLY A 342 -0.03 -6.91 22.03
N THR A 343 0.04 -6.89 20.69
CA THR A 343 1.18 -7.40 19.91
C THR A 343 2.35 -6.44 19.86
N TYR A 344 2.14 -5.15 19.62
CA TYR A 344 3.24 -4.17 19.46
C TYR A 344 3.22 -3.07 20.52
N ALA A 345 2.06 -2.82 21.13
CA ALA A 345 1.89 -1.87 22.23
C ALA A 345 2.55 -0.48 22.04
N PRO A 346 2.39 0.24 20.90
CA PRO A 346 3.10 1.48 20.62
C PRO A 346 2.95 2.55 21.73
N PRO A 347 3.95 3.43 21.90
CA PRO A 347 3.94 4.46 22.92
C PRO A 347 2.89 5.53 22.62
N LYS A 348 2.27 6.07 23.66
CA LYS A 348 1.25 7.13 23.54
C LYS A 348 1.81 8.43 22.99
N GLU A 349 3.12 8.62 23.14
CA GLU A 349 3.86 9.79 22.70
C GLU A 349 3.84 9.95 21.17
N GLU A 350 3.53 8.88 20.43
CA GLU A 350 3.43 8.84 18.96
C GLU A 350 2.00 9.09 18.42
N LEU A 351 0.98 9.17 19.28
CA LEU A 351 -0.40 9.45 18.88
C LEU A 351 -0.57 10.75 18.07
N PRO A 352 0.12 11.87 18.41
CA PRO A 352 0.06 13.09 17.60
C PRO A 352 0.60 12.89 16.18
N GLN A 353 1.64 12.07 16.00
CA GLN A 353 2.22 11.76 14.69
C GLN A 353 1.29 10.87 13.86
N LEU A 354 0.66 9.88 14.50
CA LEU A 354 -0.38 9.07 13.86
C LEU A 354 -1.55 9.94 13.38
N LYS A 355 -2.02 10.86 14.23
CA LYS A 355 -3.08 11.80 13.86
C LYS A 355 -2.68 12.64 12.65
N ALA A 356 -1.48 13.24 12.68
CA ALA A 356 -0.98 14.07 11.58
C ALA A 356 -0.79 13.28 10.27
N LEU A 357 -0.38 12.01 10.34
CA LEU A 357 -0.27 11.12 9.19
C LEU A 357 -1.64 10.95 8.50
N LEU A 358 -2.69 10.67 9.29
CA LEU A 358 -4.04 10.47 8.76
C LEU A 358 -4.65 11.78 8.24
N GLU A 359 -4.51 12.89 8.97
CA GLU A 359 -5.00 14.20 8.53
C GLU A 359 -4.34 14.68 7.22
N THR A 360 -3.07 14.31 7.00
CA THR A 360 -2.35 14.61 5.76
C THR A 360 -2.82 13.74 4.60
N ASN A 361 -3.03 12.45 4.85
CA ASN A 361 -3.48 11.48 3.85
C ASN A 361 -4.96 11.65 3.46
N PHE A 362 -5.77 12.20 4.37
CA PHE A 362 -7.19 12.45 4.15
C PHE A 362 -7.53 13.92 4.47
N PRO A 363 -7.17 14.89 3.61
CA PRO A 363 -7.37 16.30 3.91
C PRO A 363 -8.82 16.62 4.32
N GLY A 364 -8.98 17.17 5.53
CA GLY A 364 -10.28 17.51 6.12
C GLY A 364 -10.95 16.40 6.92
N ILE A 365 -10.32 15.24 7.11
CA ILE A 365 -10.83 14.21 8.02
C ILE A 365 -10.80 14.71 9.47
N ALA A 366 -11.84 14.42 10.25
CA ALA A 366 -11.81 14.62 11.69
C ALA A 366 -11.24 13.37 12.37
N VAL A 367 -10.12 13.52 13.08
CA VAL A 367 -9.43 12.41 13.77
C VAL A 367 -9.21 12.75 15.24
N GLU A 368 -9.55 11.81 16.12
CA GLU A 368 -9.12 11.78 17.52
C GLU A 368 -8.17 10.60 17.73
N ALA A 369 -6.97 10.86 18.25
CA ALA A 369 -6.02 9.82 18.61
C ALA A 369 -5.94 9.70 20.13
N LEU A 370 -6.38 8.57 20.68
CA LEU A 370 -6.51 8.35 22.13
C LEU A 370 -5.57 7.26 22.62
N ASP A 371 -5.04 7.42 23.82
CA ASP A 371 -4.28 6.33 24.45
C ASP A 371 -5.23 5.23 24.94
N ARG A 372 -4.82 3.98 24.77
CA ARG A 372 -5.51 2.76 25.23
C ARG A 372 -5.91 2.78 26.71
N SER A 373 -5.23 3.59 27.53
CA SER A 373 -5.59 3.73 28.95
C SER A 373 -6.75 4.69 29.21
N SER A 374 -7.14 5.50 28.22
CA SER A 374 -8.21 6.50 28.30
C SER A 374 -9.53 5.86 28.77
N PRO A 375 -10.17 6.40 29.83
CA PRO A 375 -11.45 5.89 30.33
C PRO A 375 -12.55 5.91 29.26
N GLU A 376 -12.64 7.00 28.50
CA GLU A 376 -13.65 7.19 27.44
C GLU A 376 -13.51 6.12 26.35
N LEU A 377 -12.28 5.88 25.89
CA LEU A 377 -12.00 4.86 24.88
C LEU A 377 -12.35 3.45 25.38
N LYS A 378 -12.06 3.14 26.65
CA LYS A 378 -12.42 1.84 27.25
C LYS A 378 -13.92 1.65 27.36
N GLU A 379 -14.64 2.69 27.76
CA GLU A 379 -16.10 2.67 27.83
C GLU A 379 -16.71 2.47 26.44
N LYS A 380 -16.23 3.23 25.45
CA LYS A 380 -16.68 3.11 24.06
C LYS A 380 -16.39 1.74 23.46
N ARG A 381 -15.17 1.22 23.65
CA ARG A 381 -14.80 -0.13 23.22
C ARG A 381 -15.72 -1.18 23.84
N LYS A 382 -16.05 -1.03 25.13
CA LYS A 382 -16.99 -1.92 25.82
C LYS A 382 -18.39 -1.83 25.21
N GLU A 383 -18.90 -0.63 24.96
CA GLU A 383 -20.20 -0.39 24.31
C GLU A 383 -20.29 -1.11 22.96
N ILE A 384 -19.26 -0.95 22.11
CA ILE A 384 -19.20 -1.60 20.79
C ILE A 384 -19.20 -3.12 20.94
N VAL A 385 -18.35 -3.68 21.81
CA VAL A 385 -18.27 -5.13 22.02
C VAL A 385 -19.58 -5.70 22.57
N ASP A 386 -20.20 -5.02 23.54
CA ASP A 386 -21.45 -5.46 24.16
C ASP A 386 -22.61 -5.45 23.13
N ALA A 387 -22.60 -4.57 22.12
CA ALA A 387 -23.58 -4.55 21.04
C ALA A 387 -23.58 -5.82 20.16
N TRP A 388 -22.48 -6.57 20.15
CA TRP A 388 -22.30 -7.82 19.39
C TRP A 388 -22.36 -9.09 20.26
N ALA A 389 -22.50 -8.95 21.58
CA ALA A 389 -22.63 -10.07 22.51
C ALA A 389 -24.08 -10.60 22.65
N ALA A 390 -25.05 -9.88 22.08
CA ALA A 390 -26.49 -10.19 22.06
C ALA A 390 -26.92 -10.67 20.67
#